data_AF-A0A3M1KRV5-F1
#
_entry.id   AF-A0A3M1KRV5-F1
#
_cell.length_a   1.000
_cell.length_b   1.000
_cell.length_c   1.000
_cell.angle_alpha   90.00
_cell.angle_beta   90.00
_cell.angle_gamma   90.00
#
_symmetry.space_group_name_H-M   'P 1'
#
loop_
_entity.id
_entity.type
_entity.pdbx_description
1 polymer ?
#
loop_
_entity_poly.entity_id
_entity_poly.type
_entity_poly.pdbx_seq_one_letter_code
_entity_poly.pdbx_strand_id
1 'polypeptide(L)' 'LLIQGATVTTILQEAAKLQAEMIIIGSHGHSSLYKALLGSVSEGIIRQATCPVLIIPTRKIKE' A
#
# COMPACT_ATOMS: atom_id res chain seq x y z
N LEU A 1 -12.72 -9.57 -0.34
CA LEU A 1 -12.76 -9.70 -1.80
C LEU A 1 -11.40 -10.23 -2.26
N LEU A 2 -11.36 -11.26 -3.09
CA LEU A 2 -10.15 -11.69 -3.76
C LEU A 2 -10.28 -11.29 -5.23
N ILE A 3 -9.36 -10.45 -5.69
CA ILE A 3 -9.42 -9.84 -7.02
C ILE A 3 -8.04 -10.04 -7.66
N GLN A 4 -8.04 -10.54 -8.89
CA GLN A 4 -6.82 -10.75 -9.66
C GLN A 4 -6.50 -9.50 -10.51
N GLY A 5 -5.23 -9.09 -10.54
CA GLY A 5 -4.79 -7.96 -11.35
C GLY A 5 -3.46 -7.36 -10.92
N ALA A 6 -3.09 -6.25 -11.55
CA ALA A 6 -1.92 -5.47 -11.17
C ALA A 6 -2.19 -4.72 -9.86
N THR A 7 -1.47 -5.06 -8.79
CA THR A 7 -1.77 -4.69 -7.40
C THR A 7 -2.14 -3.22 -7.21
N VAL A 8 -1.30 -2.29 -7.68
CA VAL A 8 -1.53 -0.84 -7.50
C VAL A 8 -2.80 -0.40 -8.20
N THR A 9 -2.94 -0.72 -9.49
CA THR A 9 -4.11 -0.35 -10.30
C THR A 9 -5.39 -0.92 -9.74
N THR A 10 -5.38 -2.19 -9.35
CA THR A 10 -6.55 -2.87 -8.79
C THR A 10 -6.96 -2.23 -7.46
N ILE A 11 -6.03 -1.95 -6.55
CA ILE A 11 -6.36 -1.30 -5.27
C ILE A 11 -7.01 0.08 -5.49
N LEU A 12 -6.45 0.89 -6.39
CA LEU A 12 -6.98 2.23 -6.68
C LEU A 12 -8.39 2.18 -7.30
N GLN A 13 -8.62 1.25 -8.23
CA GLN A 13 -9.93 1.06 -8.85
C GLN A 13 -10.98 0.61 -7.84
N GLU A 14 -10.63 -0.35 -6.98
CA GLU A 14 -11.56 -0.84 -5.96
C GLU A 14 -11.83 0.20 -4.87
N ALA A 15 -10.82 0.98 -4.47
CA ALA A 15 -11.01 2.12 -3.56
C ALA A 15 -12.00 3.14 -4.14
N ALA A 16 -11.89 3.46 -5.44
CA ALA A 16 -12.83 4.35 -6.11
C ALA A 16 -14.25 3.75 -6.19
N LYS A 17 -14.38 2.47 -6.56
CA LYS A 17 -15.68 1.76 -6.63
C LYS A 17 -16.38 1.70 -5.27
N LEU A 18 -15.62 1.48 -4.21
CA LEU A 18 -16.12 1.41 -2.84
C LEU A 18 -16.34 2.79 -2.21
N GLN A 19 -15.99 3.88 -2.91
CA GLN A 19 -15.99 5.24 -2.39
C GLN A 19 -15.21 5.34 -1.07
N ALA A 20 -14.04 4.69 -1.01
CA ALA A 20 -13.24 4.61 0.20
C ALA A 20 -12.74 5.99 0.64
N GLU A 21 -13.06 6.36 1.88
CA GLU A 21 -12.62 7.62 2.49
C GLU A 21 -11.12 7.61 2.86
N MET A 22 -10.50 6.42 2.96
CA MET A 22 -9.08 6.25 3.22
C MET A 22 -8.58 4.87 2.75
N ILE A 23 -7.33 4.81 2.29
CA ILE A 23 -6.61 3.56 2.05
C ILE A 23 -5.60 3.35 3.19
N ILE A 24 -5.61 2.16 3.81
CA ILE A 24 -4.64 1.79 4.85
C ILE A 24 -3.78 0.63 4.33
N ILE A 25 -2.46 0.82 4.30
CA ILE A 25 -1.51 -0.18 3.80
C ILE A 25 -0.27 -0.28 4.69
N GLY A 26 0.40 -1.43 4.64
CA GLY A 26 1.72 -1.59 5.25
C GLY A 26 2.81 -0.89 4.44
N SER A 27 3.96 -0.63 5.08
CA SER A 27 5.12 -0.02 4.44
C SER A 27 6.11 -1.02 3.79
N HIS A 28 5.87 -2.34 3.91
CA HIS A 28 6.88 -3.37 3.63
C HIS A 28 6.75 -4.01 2.25
N GLY A 29 7.91 -4.36 1.66
CA GLY A 29 8.05 -5.32 0.57
C GLY A 29 8.84 -6.56 1.02
N HIS A 30 8.88 -7.61 0.21
CA HIS A 30 9.50 -8.91 0.54
C HIS A 30 11.02 -8.86 0.82
N SER A 31 11.70 -7.74 0.58
CA SER A 31 13.14 -7.61 0.80
C SER A 31 13.44 -6.75 2.03
N SER A 32 13.81 -7.41 3.13
CA SER A 32 14.32 -6.80 4.39
C SER A 32 15.61 -5.97 4.20
N LEU A 33 16.18 -6.00 2.99
CA LEU A 33 17.49 -5.43 2.69
C LEU A 33 17.49 -3.91 2.53
N TYR A 34 16.34 -3.30 2.18
CA TYR A 34 16.25 -1.84 2.00
C TYR A 34 15.66 -1.17 3.25
N LYS A 35 16.52 -0.96 4.24
CA LYS A 35 16.23 -0.06 5.36
C LYS A 35 15.85 1.32 4.78
N ALA A 36 14.68 1.82 5.15
CA ALA A 36 14.18 3.20 4.92
C ALA A 36 13.49 3.56 3.58
N LEU A 37 13.22 2.61 2.68
CA LEU A 37 12.45 2.93 1.45
C LEU A 37 10.98 2.46 1.53
N LEU A 38 10.08 3.25 0.95
CA LEU A 38 8.71 2.85 0.65
C LEU A 38 8.73 1.63 -0.29
N GLY A 39 7.90 0.62 -0.02
CA GLY A 39 7.71 -0.48 -0.96
C GLY A 39 7.08 0.01 -2.27
N SER A 40 7.39 -0.63 -3.40
CA SER A 40 6.91 -0.23 -4.73
C SER A 40 5.39 -0.13 -4.84
N VAL A 41 4.67 -1.00 -4.12
CA VAL A 41 3.20 -0.95 -4.03
C VAL A 41 2.75 0.29 -3.25
N SER A 42 3.32 0.52 -2.07
CA SER A 42 2.97 1.66 -1.22
C SER A 42 3.29 2.99 -1.92
N GLU A 43 4.45 3.09 -2.56
CA GLU A 43 4.82 4.24 -3.40
C GLU A 43 3.83 4.45 -4.56
N GLY A 44 3.53 3.38 -5.30
CA GLY A 44 2.60 3.43 -6.42
C GLY A 44 1.20 3.91 -6.02
N ILE A 45 0.72 3.52 -4.84
CA ILE A 45 -0.57 3.95 -4.29
C ILE A 45 -0.52 5.42 -3.88
N ILE A 46 0.48 5.85 -3.10
CA ILE A 46 0.61 7.25 -2.66
C ILE A 46 0.62 8.23 -3.84
N ARG A 47 1.29 7.87 -4.93
CA ARG A 47 1.42 8.75 -6.11
C ARG A 47 0.11 8.93 -6.88
N GLN A 48 -0.88 8.06 -6.70
CA GLN A 48 -2.05 7.97 -7.58
C GLN A 48 -3.39 7.95 -6.84
N ALA A 49 -3.39 7.73 -5.52
CA ALA A 49 -4.61 7.70 -4.73
C ALA A 49 -5.33 9.06 -4.75
N THR A 50 -6.65 9.00 -4.91
CA THR A 50 -7.53 10.18 -4.86
C THR A 50 -8.10 10.42 -3.46
N CYS A 51 -7.81 9.54 -2.50
CA CYS A 51 -8.19 9.67 -1.10
C CYS A 51 -6.95 9.55 -0.18
N PRO A 52 -7.06 9.98 1.09
CA PRO A 52 -5.98 9.85 2.07
C PRO A 52 -5.41 8.44 2.15
N VAL A 53 -4.08 8.34 2.30
CA VAL A 53 -3.36 7.07 2.45
C VAL A 53 -2.64 7.05 3.79
N LEU A 54 -2.98 6.08 4.66
CA LEU A 54 -2.27 5.82 5.91
C LEU A 54 -1.31 4.64 5.72
N ILE A 55 -0.05 4.89 6.07
CA ILE A 55 1.01 3.88 5.98
C ILE A 55 1.37 3.42 7.37
N ILE A 56 1.26 2.12 7.60
CA ILE A 56 1.64 1.49 8.85
C ILE A 56 3.06 0.92 8.71
N PRO A 57 4.07 1.49 9.38
CA PRO A 57 5.40 0.90 9.41
C PRO A 57 5.35 -0.41 10.21
N THR A 58 5.99 -1.48 9.71
CA THR A 58 6.09 -2.69 10.53
C THR A 58 7.09 -2.51 11.66
N ARG A 59 6.74 -3.05 12.82
CA ARG A 59 7.61 -3.13 13.98
C ARG A 59 8.70 -4.16 13.70
N LYS A 60 9.96 -3.76 13.78
CA LYS A 60 11.05 -4.73 13.92
C LYS A 60 10.90 -5.41 15.28
N ILE A 61 10.69 -6.73 15.28
CA ILE A 61 10.98 -7.55 16.45
C ILE A 61 12.51 -7.54 16.54
N LYS A 62 13.07 -6.90 17.57
CA LYS A 62 14.49 -7.08 17.89
C LYS A 62 14.61 -8.50 18.45
N GLU A 63 15.34 -9.36 17.74
CA GLU A 63 16.00 -10.51 18.37
C GLU A 63 17.09 -9.99 19.31
#